data_AF-A0A9X3JI26-F1
#
_entry.id   AF-A0A9X3JI26-F1
#
_cell.length_a   1.000
_cell.length_b   1.000
_cell.length_c   1.000
_cell.angle_alpha   90.00
_cell.angle_beta   90.00
_cell.angle_gamma   90.00
#
_symmetry.space_group_name_H-M   'P 1'
#
loop_
_entity.id
_entity.type
_entity.pdbx_description
1 polymer ?
#
loop_
_entity_poly.entity_id
_entity_poly.type
_entity_poly.pdbx_seq_one_letter_code
_entity_poly.pdbx_strand_id
1 'polypeptide(L)'
;MLVAMGAVASATGTSVVARGPAAIPGGAPTTASVDSVLRFYAVWWAAQGPRAWRLARDPALDADELRSVCATMVIGGVARLVAVQASGRPHPLFSALTALELTLPPVLLALRHRLPGLSAAEPETGLSPLRGFLR
;
A
#
# COMPACT_ATOMS: atom_id res chain seq x y z
N MET A 1 0.49 0.23 -11.51
CA MET A 1 0.59 -0.72 -10.37
C MET A 1 -0.21 -0.24 -9.16
N LEU A 2 0.09 0.94 -8.61
CA LEU A 2 -0.65 1.53 -7.48
C LEU A 2 -2.18 1.61 -7.70
N VAL A 3 -2.62 1.92 -8.92
CA VAL A 3 -4.06 1.93 -9.25
C VAL A 3 -4.70 0.54 -9.10
N ALA A 4 -4.04 -0.50 -9.59
CA ALA A 4 -4.54 -1.87 -9.51
C ALA A 4 -4.58 -2.36 -8.06
N MET A 5 -3.53 -2.07 -7.29
CA MET A 5 -3.49 -2.35 -5.85
C MET A 5 -4.63 -1.64 -5.13
N GLY A 6 -4.86 -0.37 -5.44
CA GLY A 6 -5.91 0.41 -4.81
C GLY A 6 -7.31 -0.10 -5.15
N ALA A 7 -7.54 -0.51 -6.40
CA ALA A 7 -8.79 -1.12 -6.82
C ALA A 7 -9.05 -2.46 -6.11
N VAL A 8 -8.03 -3.31 -6.02
CA VAL A 8 -8.13 -4.60 -5.30
C VAL A 8 -8.41 -4.36 -3.82
N ALA A 9 -7.70 -3.43 -3.18
CA ALA A 9 -7.89 -3.14 -1.76
C ALA A 9 -9.30 -2.63 -1.46
N SER A 10 -9.78 -1.63 -2.22
CA SER A 10 -11.15 -1.12 -2.12
C SER A 10 -12.18 -2.24 -2.33
N ALA A 11 -12.08 -2.96 -3.46
CA ALA A 11 -13.09 -3.94 -3.83
C ALA A 11 -13.17 -5.09 -2.83
N THR A 12 -12.02 -5.66 -2.44
CA THR A 12 -11.99 -6.77 -1.49
C THR A 12 -12.37 -6.35 -0.07
N GLY A 13 -11.89 -5.19 0.40
CA GLY A 13 -12.25 -4.63 1.69
C GLY A 13 -13.75 -4.38 1.80
N THR A 14 -14.35 -3.67 0.85
CA THR A 14 -15.80 -3.45 0.81
C THR A 14 -16.57 -4.76 0.72
N SER A 15 -16.07 -5.74 -0.04
CA SER A 15 -16.71 -7.04 -0.14
C SER A 15 -16.74 -7.80 1.18
N VAL A 16 -15.65 -7.76 1.95
CA VAL A 16 -15.58 -8.36 3.30
C VAL A 16 -16.44 -7.58 4.29
N VAL A 17 -16.49 -6.25 4.21
CA VAL A 17 -17.41 -5.45 5.03
C VAL A 17 -18.87 -5.87 4.82
N ALA A 18 -19.26 -6.17 3.58
CA ALA A 18 -20.63 -6.57 3.26
C ALA A 18 -20.92 -8.04 3.61
N ARG A 19 -20.03 -8.97 3.23
CA ARG A 19 -20.31 -10.42 3.27
C ARG A 19 -19.58 -11.17 4.38
N GLY A 20 -18.71 -10.52 5.15
CA GLY A 20 -17.94 -11.14 6.24
C GLY A 20 -17.02 -12.27 5.74
N PRO A 21 -16.86 -13.36 6.52
CA PRO A 21 -16.04 -14.51 6.16
C PRO A 21 -16.39 -15.14 4.81
N ALA A 22 -17.64 -15.04 4.36
CA ALA A 22 -18.06 -15.58 3.06
C ALA A 22 -17.44 -14.84 1.85
N ALA A 23 -16.84 -13.66 2.06
CA ALA A 23 -16.05 -13.00 1.03
C ALA A 23 -14.63 -13.56 0.85
N ILE A 24 -14.16 -14.36 1.81
CA ILE A 24 -12.77 -14.81 1.90
C ILE A 24 -12.67 -16.20 1.27
N PRO A 25 -11.79 -16.40 0.26
CA PRO A 25 -11.52 -17.74 -0.27
C PRO A 25 -11.00 -18.69 0.82
N GLY A 26 -11.68 -19.82 1.03
CA GLY A 26 -11.39 -20.73 2.15
C GLY A 26 -11.88 -20.23 3.52
N GLY A 27 -12.68 -19.16 3.56
CA GLY A 27 -13.36 -18.71 4.77
C GLY A 27 -14.44 -19.68 5.23
N ALA A 28 -14.67 -19.72 6.53
CA ALA A 28 -15.69 -20.56 7.17
C ALA A 28 -16.53 -19.72 8.15
N PRO A 29 -17.73 -20.19 8.54
CA PRO A 29 -18.49 -19.59 9.62
C PRO A 29 -17.65 -19.44 10.90
N THR A 30 -17.81 -18.33 11.59
CA THR A 30 -17.04 -17.99 12.80
C THR A 30 -17.93 -17.30 13.82
N THR A 31 -17.39 -17.01 15.00
CA THR A 31 -18.13 -16.32 16.07
C THR A 31 -18.41 -14.87 15.70
N ALA A 32 -19.46 -14.28 16.31
CA ALA A 32 -19.82 -12.88 16.08
C ALA A 32 -18.66 -11.91 16.41
N SER A 33 -17.85 -12.22 17.42
CA SER A 33 -16.68 -11.41 17.79
C SER A 33 -15.62 -11.40 16.68
N VAL A 34 -15.35 -12.55 16.05
CA VAL A 34 -14.37 -12.64 14.95
C VAL A 34 -14.90 -11.99 13.68
N ASP A 35 -16.18 -12.18 13.32
CA ASP A 35 -16.80 -11.51 12.17
C ASP A 35 -16.77 -9.98 12.34
N SER A 36 -17.13 -9.47 13.52
CA SER A 36 -17.10 -8.04 13.84
C SER A 36 -15.70 -7.43 13.66
N VAL A 37 -14.67 -8.06 14.26
CA VAL A 37 -13.28 -7.61 14.14
C VAL A 37 -12.77 -7.69 12.69
N LEU A 38 -13.14 -8.75 11.96
CA LEU A 38 -12.80 -8.90 10.55
C LEU A 38 -13.37 -7.76 9.70
N ARG A 39 -14.67 -7.45 9.87
CA ARG A 39 -15.32 -6.35 9.14
C ARG A 39 -14.72 -4.99 9.50
N PHE A 40 -14.37 -4.79 10.78
CA PHE A 40 -13.65 -3.59 11.20
C PHE A 40 -12.31 -3.44 10.47
N TYR A 41 -11.46 -4.48 10.46
CA TYR A 41 -10.19 -4.43 9.72
C TYR A 41 -10.36 -4.29 8.20
N ALA A 42 -11.43 -4.84 7.64
CA ALA A 42 -11.74 -4.71 6.22
C ALA A 42 -12.02 -3.25 5.79
N VAL A 43 -12.55 -2.41 6.69
CA VAL A 43 -12.70 -0.96 6.42
C VAL A 43 -11.33 -0.30 6.27
N TRP A 44 -10.40 -0.58 7.17
CA TRP A 44 -9.03 -0.05 7.09
C TRP A 44 -8.31 -0.51 5.82
N TRP A 45 -8.54 -1.76 5.42
CA TRP A 45 -8.03 -2.28 4.15
C TRP A 45 -8.64 -1.56 2.95
N ALA A 46 -9.96 -1.39 2.92
CA ALA A 46 -10.64 -0.65 1.85
C ALA A 46 -10.11 0.80 1.74
N ALA A 47 -9.80 1.45 2.86
CA ALA A 47 -9.26 2.80 2.91
C ALA A 47 -7.85 2.93 2.28
N GLN A 48 -7.09 1.84 2.13
CA GLN A 48 -5.82 1.86 1.40
C GLN A 48 -6.02 2.11 -0.10
N GLY A 49 -7.20 1.79 -0.63
CA GLY A 49 -7.50 1.98 -2.04
C GLY A 49 -7.43 3.43 -2.51
N PRO A 50 -8.22 4.34 -1.89
CA PRO A 50 -8.13 5.77 -2.16
C PRO A 50 -6.73 6.36 -1.93
N ARG A 51 -5.97 5.87 -0.93
CA ARG A 51 -4.58 6.31 -0.69
C ARG A 51 -3.67 5.94 -1.85
N ALA A 52 -3.72 4.68 -2.30
CA ALA A 52 -2.95 4.21 -3.45
C ALA A 52 -3.35 4.93 -4.75
N TRP A 53 -4.63 5.26 -4.94
CA TRP A 53 -5.08 6.06 -6.08
C TRP A 53 -4.56 7.49 -6.06
N ARG A 54 -4.54 8.16 -4.90
CA ARG A 54 -3.98 9.50 -4.77
C ARG A 54 -2.49 9.49 -5.07
N LEU A 55 -1.74 8.56 -4.47
CA LEU A 55 -0.32 8.40 -4.72
C LEU A 55 -0.02 8.08 -6.19
N ALA A 56 -0.87 7.30 -6.86
CA ALA A 56 -0.72 6.99 -8.28
C ALA A 56 -0.88 8.21 -9.21
N ARG A 57 -1.59 9.26 -8.75
CA ARG A 57 -1.85 10.49 -9.50
C ARG A 57 -0.93 11.63 -9.09
N ASP A 58 -0.09 11.43 -8.09
CA ASP A 58 0.88 12.41 -7.64
C ASP A 58 2.09 12.41 -8.60
N PRO A 59 2.33 13.50 -9.36
CA PRO A 59 3.47 13.59 -10.26
C PRO A 59 4.82 13.60 -9.53
N ALA A 60 4.86 14.04 -8.27
CA ALA A 60 6.08 14.05 -7.46
C ALA A 60 6.35 12.70 -6.78
N LEU A 61 5.34 11.83 -6.73
CA LEU A 61 5.35 10.53 -6.06
C LEU A 61 5.95 10.64 -4.64
N ASP A 62 5.18 11.20 -3.71
CA ASP A 62 5.59 11.40 -2.31
C ASP A 62 6.36 10.18 -1.75
N ALA A 63 7.57 10.46 -1.25
CA ALA A 63 8.50 9.47 -0.71
C ALA A 63 8.00 8.82 0.56
N ASP A 64 7.40 9.61 1.43
CA ASP A 64 6.95 9.16 2.73
C ASP A 64 5.66 8.36 2.59
N GLU A 65 4.73 8.78 1.72
CA GLU A 65 3.50 8.01 1.46
C GLU A 65 3.81 6.69 0.74
N LEU A 66 4.73 6.67 -0.24
CA LEU A 66 5.16 5.41 -0.86
C LEU A 66 5.82 4.47 0.16
N ARG A 67 6.69 5.00 1.04
CA ARG A 67 7.31 4.22 2.12
C ARG A 67 6.25 3.70 3.09
N SER A 68 5.23 4.48 3.42
CA SER A 68 4.10 4.07 4.26
C SER A 68 3.32 2.90 3.65
N VAL A 69 2.97 2.99 2.35
CA VAL A 69 2.29 1.90 1.63
C VAL A 69 3.16 0.65 1.58
N CYS A 70 4.45 0.80 1.30
CA CYS A 70 5.40 -0.32 1.28
C CYS A 70 5.52 -0.98 2.67
N ALA A 71 5.63 -0.18 3.74
CA ALA A 71 5.73 -0.69 5.10
C ALA A 71 4.47 -1.47 5.51
N THR A 72 3.28 -0.94 5.21
CA THR A 72 2.02 -1.63 5.56
C THR A 72 1.87 -2.96 4.83
N MET A 73 2.33 -3.07 3.57
CA MET A 73 2.38 -4.35 2.86
C MET A 73 3.31 -5.36 3.54
N VAL A 74 4.56 -4.96 3.85
CA VAL A 74 5.53 -5.88 4.50
C VAL A 74 5.01 -6.33 5.86
N ILE A 75 4.50 -5.40 6.67
CA ILE A 75 3.92 -5.72 7.99
C ILE A 75 2.74 -6.69 7.83
N GLY A 76 1.88 -6.48 6.82
CA GLY A 76 0.79 -7.40 6.48
C GLY A 76 1.27 -8.79 6.09
N GLY A 77 2.31 -8.88 5.25
CA GLY A 77 2.94 -10.14 4.87
C GLY A 77 3.54 -10.89 6.07
N VAL A 78 4.23 -10.17 6.96
CA VAL A 78 4.75 -10.74 8.21
C VAL A 78 3.61 -11.24 9.10
N ALA A 79 2.53 -10.48 9.25
CA ALA A 79 1.37 -10.91 10.02
C ALA A 79 0.74 -12.19 9.45
N ARG A 80 0.75 -12.38 8.12
CA ARG A 80 0.31 -13.63 7.49
C ARG A 80 1.27 -14.80 7.77
N LEU A 81 2.58 -14.57 7.80
CA LEU A 81 3.53 -15.61 8.20
C LEU A 81 3.32 -16.05 9.65
N VAL A 82 3.07 -15.09 10.55
CA VAL A 82 2.69 -15.39 11.94
C VAL A 82 1.39 -16.22 11.97
N ALA A 83 0.39 -15.86 11.17
CA ALA A 83 -0.85 -16.62 11.07
C ALA A 83 -0.64 -18.04 10.55
N VAL A 84 0.28 -18.26 9.59
CA VAL A 84 0.65 -19.60 9.12
C VAL A 84 1.19 -20.45 10.27
N GLN A 85 2.05 -19.87 11.11
CA GLN A 85 2.66 -20.56 12.23
C GLN A 85 1.67 -20.85 13.36
N ALA A 86 0.72 -19.95 13.60
CA ALA A 86 -0.25 -20.05 14.69
C ALA A 86 -1.50 -20.88 14.32
N SER A 87 -1.98 -20.76 13.09
CA SER A 87 -3.28 -21.27 12.65
C SER A 87 -3.21 -22.24 11.46
N GLY A 88 -2.02 -22.46 10.90
CA GLY A 88 -1.81 -23.37 9.78
C GLY A 88 -1.87 -22.70 8.40
N ARG A 89 -1.71 -23.51 7.34
CA ARG A 89 -1.59 -23.01 5.96
C ARG A 89 -2.91 -22.43 5.45
N PRO A 90 -2.92 -21.20 4.92
CA PRO A 90 -4.12 -20.59 4.35
C PRO A 90 -4.39 -21.11 2.93
N HIS A 91 -5.52 -20.70 2.36
CA HIS A 91 -5.84 -20.91 0.94
C HIS A 91 -4.68 -20.41 0.03
N PRO A 92 -4.33 -21.11 -1.07
CA PRO A 92 -3.17 -20.78 -1.90
C PRO A 92 -3.11 -19.33 -2.40
N LEU A 93 -4.28 -18.70 -2.62
CA LEU A 93 -4.38 -17.28 -2.92
C LEU A 93 -3.63 -16.42 -1.89
N PHE A 94 -3.82 -16.67 -0.60
CA PHE A 94 -3.17 -15.89 0.45
C PHE A 94 -1.68 -16.21 0.57
N SER A 95 -1.25 -17.42 0.22
CA SER A 95 0.17 -17.73 0.08
C SER A 95 0.82 -16.89 -1.03
N ALA A 96 0.17 -16.78 -2.19
CA ALA A 96 0.64 -15.94 -3.29
C ALA A 96 0.63 -14.45 -2.92
N LEU A 97 -0.43 -13.97 -2.26
CA LEU A 97 -0.50 -12.59 -1.79
C LEU A 97 0.54 -12.28 -0.69
N THR A 98 0.88 -13.24 0.17
CA THR A 98 1.97 -13.08 1.15
C THR A 98 3.30 -12.90 0.44
N ALA A 99 3.58 -13.69 -0.59
CA ALA A 99 4.79 -13.51 -1.40
C ALA A 99 4.81 -12.13 -2.08
N LEU A 100 3.68 -11.70 -2.65
CA LEU A 100 3.55 -10.36 -3.23
C LEU A 100 3.80 -9.25 -2.20
N GLU A 101 3.20 -9.35 -1.02
CA GLU A 101 3.33 -8.36 0.06
C GLU A 101 4.77 -8.19 0.56
N LEU A 102 5.58 -9.25 0.50
CA LEU A 102 6.99 -9.22 0.91
C LEU A 102 7.94 -8.83 -0.23
N THR A 103 7.59 -9.11 -1.48
CA THR A 103 8.49 -8.90 -2.64
C THR A 103 8.20 -7.61 -3.42
N LEU A 104 6.94 -7.18 -3.49
CA LEU A 104 6.57 -5.99 -4.26
C LEU A 104 7.13 -4.69 -3.65
N PRO A 105 7.13 -4.49 -2.31
CA PRO A 105 7.71 -3.28 -1.71
C PRO A 105 9.20 -3.05 -2.01
N PRO A 106 10.12 -4.02 -1.85
CA PRO A 106 11.53 -3.80 -2.21
C PRO A 106 11.71 -3.54 -3.70
N VAL A 107 10.91 -4.16 -4.57
CA VAL A 107 10.92 -3.89 -6.02
C VAL A 107 10.48 -2.45 -6.32
N LEU A 108 9.42 -1.98 -5.68
CA LEU A 108 8.92 -0.61 -5.83
C LEU A 108 9.93 0.44 -5.40
N LEU A 109 10.54 0.25 -4.24
CA LEU A 109 11.54 1.17 -3.72
C LEU A 109 12.79 1.17 -4.60
N ALA A 110 13.25 -0.01 -5.03
CA ALA A 110 14.38 -0.12 -5.96
C ALA A 110 14.10 0.56 -7.31
N LEU A 111 12.90 0.40 -7.86
CA LEU A 111 12.52 1.05 -9.13
C LEU A 111 12.47 2.57 -8.98
N ARG A 112 11.94 3.09 -7.87
CA ARG A 112 11.96 4.53 -7.56
C ARG A 112 13.38 5.08 -7.54
N HIS A 113 14.32 4.39 -6.90
CA HIS A 113 15.72 4.82 -6.84
C HIS A 113 16.39 4.86 -8.23
N ARG A 114 15.88 4.12 -9.21
CA ARG A 114 16.35 4.11 -10.60
C ARG A 114 15.74 5.21 -11.48
N LEU A 115 14.85 6.03 -10.96
CA LEU A 115 14.27 7.19 -11.64
C LEU A 115 14.83 8.50 -11.03
N PRO A 116 16.13 8.82 -11.18
CA PRO A 116 16.61 10.16 -10.86
C PRO A 116 16.01 11.14 -11.89
N GLY A 117 15.03 11.94 -11.48
CA GLY A 117 14.45 12.95 -12.38
C GLY A 117 13.22 13.74 -11.95
N LEU A 118 12.50 13.38 -10.88
CA LEU A 118 11.30 14.14 -10.45
C LEU A 118 11.57 15.21 -9.38
N SER A 119 12.83 15.41 -8.99
CA SER A 119 13.27 16.41 -8.01
C SER A 119 14.23 17.45 -8.61
N ALA A 120 13.99 17.83 -9.87
CA ALA A 120 14.66 18.97 -10.50
C ALA A 120 13.62 19.86 -11.20
N ALA A 121 12.61 20.30 -10.45
CA ALA A 121 12.10 21.65 -10.68
C ALA A 121 12.97 22.57 -9.82
N GLU A 122 14.20 22.83 -10.25
CA GLU A 122 14.88 24.06 -9.84
C GLU A 122 13.98 25.20 -10.31
N PRO A 123 13.58 26.14 -9.44
CA PRO A 123 13.17 27.43 -9.95
C PRO A 123 14.42 28.05 -10.57
N GLU A 124 14.54 27.94 -11.90
CA GLU A 124 15.34 28.90 -12.67
C GLU A 124 14.72 30.29 -12.46
N THR A 125 15.16 30.97 -11.41
CA THR A 125 15.27 32.42 -11.43
C THR A 125 16.75 32.75 -11.47
N GLY A 126 17.31 32.56 -12.67
CA GLY A 126 18.51 33.27 -13.07
C GLY A 126 18.25 34.78 -13.03
N LEU A 127 18.83 35.45 -12.04
CA LEU A 127 19.37 36.80 -12.20
C LEU A 127 20.42 37.07 -11.11
N SER A 128 21.67 36.78 -11.45
CA SER A 128 22.88 37.41 -10.90
C SER A 128 23.26 38.58 -11.82
N PRO A 129 24.04 39.64 -11.46
CA PRO A 129 24.56 40.12 -10.18
C PRO A 129 24.33 41.64 -9.95
N LEU A 130 23.86 42.08 -8.78
CA LEU A 130 23.95 43.50 -8.35
C LEU A 130 24.71 43.62 -7.02
N ARG A 131 25.94 43.12 -7.00
CA ARG A 131 26.99 43.52 -6.05
C ARG A 131 28.02 44.35 -6.82
N GLY A 132 27.74 45.64 -7.00
CA GLY A 132 28.67 46.53 -7.70
C GLY A 132 28.31 48.01 -7.74
N PHE A 133 27.22 48.45 -7.13
CA PHE A 133 26.75 49.84 -7.30
C PHE A 133 26.16 50.45 -6.02
N LEU A 134 26.88 50.38 -4.90
CA LEU A 134 26.76 51.36 -3.81
C LEU A 134 28.14 51.51 -3.16
N ARG A 135 28.98 52.32 -3.79
CA ARG A 135 29.93 53.21 -3.12
C ARG A 135 29.31 54.59 -3.10
#